data_AF-A0A5Q0K029-F1
#
_entry.id   AF-A0A5Q0K029-F1
#
_cell.length_a   1.000
_cell.length_b   1.000
_cell.length_c   1.000
_cell.angle_alpha   90.00
_cell.angle_beta   90.00
_cell.angle_gamma   90.00
#
_symmetry.space_group_name_H-M   'P 1'
#
loop_
_entity.id
_entity.type
_entity.pdbx_description
1 polymer ?
#
loop_
_entity_poly.entity_id
_entity_poly.type
_entity_poly.pdbx_seq_one_letter_code
_entity_poly.pdbx_strand_id
1 'polypeptide(L)'
;MQDIQITTLTKDTLKEALDQNLYWKENNKVVPFSKKKAHWLLQNERIESNDVCAILAYQNDTLIAFIFLVPDYIQTQQGLEKIFWSTRWWVHSKYENSVLSTYTKKLSLDAVKSKVLIKHIDINTLEYYKKQSFKEFAKRDKYIFVFSLDYNLIVNKISSLRTVAPLLKIVTKLSYAAVASVNKLKLNKFSKKLTYQYFDTLDSSAWDFIKKHCENDLIPKSKAYINWQIDNQQYLKTSATNKAPYKCLLSSVSHNIYNSNFLVVKENKKIGFISALIRADEFVLRYFLCKKEDYDLCLTAVMHHFIKSKCTYILTDNTDLGKQIQKQYICVYTNKKQQYSLAHHAINYNFTSALIQDQDGNFS
;
A
#
# COMPACT_ATOMS: atom_id res chain seq x y z
N MET A 1 10.20 37.64 4.47
CA MET A 1 10.13 36.16 4.35
C MET A 1 8.73 35.83 3.88
N GLN A 2 8.54 34.89 2.95
CA GLN A 2 7.19 34.48 2.54
C GLN A 2 6.63 33.49 3.55
N ASP A 3 5.40 33.72 4.01
CA ASP A 3 4.81 32.95 5.10
C ASP A 3 4.43 31.53 4.66
N ILE A 4 4.80 30.56 5.51
CA ILE A 4 4.40 29.17 5.37
C ILE A 4 3.09 28.98 6.11
N GLN A 5 2.06 28.52 5.41
CA GLN A 5 0.76 28.18 5.99
C GLN A 5 0.67 26.68 6.22
N ILE A 6 0.28 26.26 7.42
CA ILE A 6 0.08 24.86 7.75
C ILE A 6 -1.39 24.64 8.09
N THR A 7 -2.01 23.66 7.46
CA THR A 7 -3.43 23.34 7.61
C THR A 7 -3.60 21.90 8.05
N THR A 8 -4.44 21.70 9.05
CA THR A 8 -4.93 20.37 9.46
C THR A 8 -6.18 20.05 8.67
N LEU A 9 -6.13 18.96 7.91
CA LEU A 9 -7.23 18.50 7.07
C LEU A 9 -8.00 17.40 7.80
N THR A 10 -9.22 17.69 8.22
CA THR A 10 -10.16 16.73 8.82
C THR A 10 -11.03 16.09 7.73
N LYS A 11 -11.90 15.13 8.08
CA LYS A 11 -12.87 14.56 7.13
C LYS A 11 -13.79 15.65 6.55
N ASP A 12 -14.29 16.55 7.40
CA ASP A 12 -15.18 17.63 6.97
C ASP A 12 -14.46 18.63 6.05
N THR A 13 -13.28 19.11 6.45
CA THR A 13 -12.54 20.08 5.60
C THR A 13 -12.00 19.42 4.33
N LEU A 14 -11.77 18.10 4.32
CA LEU A 14 -11.50 17.36 3.09
C LEU A 14 -12.70 17.31 2.16
N LYS A 15 -13.91 17.15 2.70
CA LYS A 15 -15.15 17.18 1.92
C LYS A 15 -15.35 18.55 1.28
N GLU A 16 -15.20 19.62 2.07
CA GLU A 16 -15.24 21.00 1.55
C GLU A 16 -14.17 21.24 0.49
N ALA A 17 -12.94 20.75 0.71
CA ALA A 17 -11.86 20.87 -0.26
C ALA A 17 -12.13 20.15 -1.58
N LEU A 18 -12.86 19.03 -1.53
CA LEU A 18 -13.33 18.32 -2.73
C LEU A 18 -14.39 19.10 -3.48
N ASP A 19 -15.40 19.60 -2.77
CA ASP A 19 -16.50 20.37 -3.35
C ASP A 19 -16.00 21.65 -4.01
N GLN A 20 -15.01 22.32 -3.40
CA GLN A 20 -14.40 23.56 -3.90
C GLN A 20 -13.19 23.32 -4.82
N ASN A 21 -12.81 22.08 -5.08
CA ASN A 21 -11.63 21.71 -5.88
C ASN A 21 -10.32 22.40 -5.45
N LEU A 22 -10.07 22.53 -4.13
CA LEU A 22 -8.98 23.36 -3.61
C LEU A 22 -7.59 22.89 -4.06
N TYR A 23 -7.34 21.58 -3.99
CA TYR A 23 -6.00 21.01 -4.22
C TYR A 23 -5.73 20.52 -5.65
N TRP A 24 -6.76 20.32 -6.46
CA TRP A 24 -6.65 19.70 -7.79
C TRP A 24 -6.88 20.69 -8.93
N LYS A 25 -6.37 21.91 -8.77
CA LYS A 25 -6.37 22.95 -9.82
C LYS A 25 -5.30 22.65 -10.87
N GLU A 26 -5.49 23.11 -12.10
CA GLU A 26 -4.60 22.80 -13.23
C GLU A 26 -3.17 23.32 -13.05
N ASN A 27 -3.00 24.41 -12.29
CA ASN A 27 -1.69 25.00 -11.99
C ASN A 27 -0.90 24.24 -10.89
N ASN A 28 -1.53 23.31 -10.18
CA ASN A 28 -0.87 22.56 -9.10
C ASN A 28 -0.02 21.42 -9.65
N LYS A 29 1.29 21.62 -9.71
CA LYS A 29 2.24 20.59 -10.17
C LYS A 29 2.32 19.36 -9.25
N VAL A 30 2.08 19.55 -7.95
CA VAL A 30 2.12 18.50 -6.93
C VAL A 30 0.88 18.59 -6.06
N VAL A 31 0.19 17.46 -5.87
CA VAL A 31 -1.01 17.35 -5.04
C VAL A 31 -0.82 16.27 -3.96
N PRO A 32 -1.47 16.41 -2.78
CA PRO A 32 -1.26 15.47 -1.68
C PRO A 32 -1.76 14.06 -2.05
N PHE A 33 -2.94 13.97 -2.65
CA PHE A 33 -3.54 12.73 -3.15
C PHE A 33 -4.48 13.04 -4.31
N SER A 34 -4.99 12.04 -5.04
CA SER A 34 -5.97 12.25 -6.13
C SER A 34 -7.39 12.46 -5.59
N LYS A 35 -8.28 13.07 -6.38
CA LYS A 35 -9.71 13.20 -6.02
C LYS A 35 -10.36 11.86 -5.70
N LYS A 36 -10.06 10.83 -6.49
CA LYS A 36 -10.54 9.47 -6.25
C LYS A 36 -10.09 8.90 -4.91
N LYS A 37 -8.83 9.15 -4.53
CA LYS A 37 -8.31 8.73 -3.23
C LYS A 37 -8.93 9.52 -2.07
N ALA A 38 -9.26 10.79 -2.29
CA ALA A 38 -10.00 11.61 -1.33
C ALA A 38 -11.43 11.10 -1.11
N HIS A 39 -12.19 10.86 -2.20
CA HIS A 39 -13.54 10.28 -2.12
C HIS A 39 -13.54 8.94 -1.42
N TRP A 40 -12.59 8.07 -1.77
CA TRP A 40 -12.39 6.80 -1.08
C TRP A 40 -12.18 6.98 0.42
N LEU A 41 -11.34 7.94 0.84
CA LEU A 41 -11.11 8.19 2.26
C LEU A 41 -12.40 8.63 2.97
N LEU A 42 -13.19 9.51 2.34
CA LEU A 42 -14.46 10.00 2.90
C LEU A 42 -15.52 8.90 3.07
N GLN A 43 -15.47 7.85 2.25
CA GLN A 43 -16.36 6.69 2.33
C GLN A 43 -16.03 5.76 3.51
N ASN A 44 -14.90 5.93 4.19
CA ASN A 44 -14.58 5.13 5.35
C ASN A 44 -15.51 5.47 6.52
N GLU A 45 -16.34 4.50 6.92
CA GLU A 45 -17.27 4.59 8.04
C GLU A 45 -16.56 4.76 9.39
N ARG A 46 -15.27 4.42 9.48
CA ARG A 46 -14.47 4.56 10.71
C ARG A 46 -13.92 5.96 10.95
N ILE A 47 -14.02 6.83 9.95
CA ILE A 47 -13.52 8.20 10.03
C ILE A 47 -14.68 9.10 10.41
N GLU A 48 -14.55 9.75 11.56
CA GLU A 48 -15.49 10.75 12.05
C GLU A 48 -15.22 12.11 11.41
N SER A 49 -16.22 12.99 11.43
CA SER A 49 -16.17 14.33 10.82
C SER A 49 -14.92 15.16 11.19
N ASN A 50 -14.53 15.10 12.46
CA ASN A 50 -13.38 15.84 13.00
C ASN A 50 -12.06 15.05 12.98
N ASP A 51 -12.05 13.79 12.51
CA ASP A 51 -10.84 13.00 12.46
C ASP A 51 -9.86 13.58 11.44
N VAL A 52 -8.60 13.73 11.84
CA VAL A 52 -7.53 14.27 11.01
C VAL A 52 -7.09 13.25 9.96
N CYS A 53 -7.17 13.66 8.69
CA CYS A 53 -6.77 12.89 7.52
C CYS A 53 -5.41 13.31 6.96
N ALA A 54 -5.01 14.58 7.13
CA ALA A 54 -3.69 15.03 6.70
C ALA A 54 -3.23 16.31 7.43
N ILE A 55 -1.91 16.52 7.43
CA ILE A 55 -1.31 17.84 7.66
C ILE A 55 -0.69 18.30 6.35
N LEU A 56 -1.02 19.51 5.92
CA LEU A 56 -0.52 20.13 4.68
C LEU A 56 0.24 21.41 5.01
N ALA A 57 1.37 21.66 4.37
CA ALA A 57 2.06 22.95 4.43
C ALA A 57 2.22 23.53 3.03
N TYR A 58 1.89 24.82 2.88
CA TYR A 58 1.92 25.57 1.63
C TYR A 58 2.80 26.81 1.73
N GLN A 59 3.44 27.17 0.62
CA GLN A 59 4.05 28.48 0.39
C GLN A 59 3.58 29.00 -0.97
N ASN A 60 2.83 30.12 -0.98
CA ASN A 60 2.23 30.74 -2.17
C ASN A 60 1.59 29.71 -3.13
N ASP A 61 0.71 28.84 -2.62
CA ASP A 61 0.03 27.76 -3.37
C ASP A 61 0.87 26.51 -3.71
N THR A 62 2.17 26.50 -3.41
CA THR A 62 2.99 25.30 -3.58
C THR A 62 2.95 24.43 -2.34
N LEU A 63 2.53 23.16 -2.49
CA LEU A 63 2.61 22.16 -1.42
C LEU A 63 4.08 21.83 -1.12
N ILE A 64 4.51 22.12 0.11
CA ILE A 64 5.90 21.94 0.56
C ILE A 64 6.07 20.87 1.65
N ALA A 65 4.99 20.48 2.34
CA ALA A 65 4.99 19.31 3.23
C ALA A 65 3.62 18.64 3.27
N PHE A 66 3.62 17.32 3.47
CA PHE A 66 2.42 16.49 3.51
C PHE A 66 2.62 15.31 4.46
N ILE A 67 1.73 15.16 5.44
CA ILE A 67 1.63 13.98 6.29
C ILE A 67 0.25 13.37 6.08
N PHE A 68 0.19 12.11 5.68
CA PHE A 68 -1.06 11.39 5.45
C PHE A 68 -1.37 10.49 6.65
N LEU A 69 -2.55 10.72 7.23
CA LEU A 69 -3.08 9.98 8.37
C LEU A 69 -4.36 9.27 7.95
N VAL A 70 -4.48 7.99 8.29
CA VAL A 70 -5.70 7.23 8.08
C VAL A 70 -6.26 6.81 9.45
N PRO A 71 -7.35 7.42 9.91
CA PRO A 71 -8.00 7.06 11.16
C PRO A 71 -8.57 5.64 11.11
N ASP A 72 -8.45 4.92 12.22
CA ASP A 72 -8.84 3.53 12.36
C ASP A 72 -9.05 3.19 13.84
N TYR A 73 -9.40 1.94 14.15
CA TYR A 73 -9.55 1.48 15.53
C TYR A 73 -8.65 0.31 15.83
N ILE A 74 -8.15 0.25 17.07
CA ILE A 74 -7.51 -0.94 17.64
C ILE A 74 -8.41 -1.48 18.76
N GLN A 75 -8.50 -2.81 18.88
CA GLN A 75 -9.23 -3.44 19.98
C GLN A 75 -8.32 -3.50 21.20
N THR A 76 -8.67 -2.79 22.27
CA THR A 76 -7.97 -2.84 23.56
C THR A 76 -8.80 -3.65 24.56
N GLN A 77 -8.23 -3.90 25.75
CA GLN A 77 -8.97 -4.49 26.88
C GLN A 77 -10.13 -3.59 27.35
N GLN A 78 -10.05 -2.28 27.10
CA GLN A 78 -11.05 -1.28 27.49
C GLN A 78 -12.07 -1.01 26.38
N GLY A 79 -11.99 -1.71 25.25
CA GLY A 79 -12.82 -1.50 24.07
C GLY A 79 -12.05 -0.95 22.87
N LEU A 80 -12.77 -0.43 21.89
CA LEU A 80 -12.18 0.14 20.68
C LEU A 80 -11.52 1.49 21.00
N GLU A 81 -10.23 1.61 20.70
CA GLU A 81 -9.50 2.86 20.79
C GLU A 81 -9.20 3.41 19.39
N LYS A 82 -9.46 4.70 19.17
CA LYS A 82 -9.13 5.38 17.91
C LYS A 82 -7.62 5.55 17.77
N ILE A 83 -7.08 5.16 16.63
CA ILE A 83 -5.68 5.33 16.25
C ILE A 83 -5.57 5.92 14.84
N PHE A 84 -4.39 6.39 14.48
CA PHE A 84 -4.12 7.02 13.18
C PHE A 84 -2.90 6.39 12.54
N TRP A 85 -3.08 5.79 11.37
CA TRP A 85 -1.98 5.27 10.56
C TRP A 85 -1.24 6.40 9.86
N SER A 86 0.00 6.68 10.26
CA SER A 86 0.90 7.61 9.57
C SER A 86 1.58 6.92 8.39
N THR A 87 0.90 6.92 7.25
CA THR A 87 1.27 6.15 6.05
C THR A 87 2.22 6.88 5.11
N ARG A 88 2.22 8.22 5.10
CA ARG A 88 3.11 9.03 4.28
C ARG A 88 3.59 10.24 5.04
N TRP A 89 4.89 10.48 4.98
CA TRP A 89 5.52 11.72 5.42
C TRP A 89 6.42 12.20 4.29
N TRP A 90 6.10 13.37 3.75
CA TRP A 90 6.80 13.95 2.61
C TRP A 90 7.06 15.43 2.87
N VAL A 91 8.27 15.87 2.51
CA VAL A 91 8.70 17.25 2.56
C VAL A 91 9.39 17.55 1.23
N HIS A 92 9.15 18.74 0.68
CA HIS A 92 9.79 19.17 -0.55
C HIS A 92 11.31 19.29 -0.35
N SER A 93 12.11 18.88 -1.35
CA SER A 93 13.58 18.73 -1.21
C SER A 93 14.30 19.98 -0.69
N LYS A 94 13.86 21.16 -1.13
CA LYS A 94 14.31 22.47 -0.62
C LYS A 94 14.26 22.61 0.92
N TYR A 95 13.39 21.86 1.60
CA TYR A 95 13.12 21.93 3.03
C TYR A 95 13.53 20.67 3.81
N GLU A 96 14.15 19.67 3.16
CA GLU A 96 14.52 18.39 3.81
C GLU A 96 15.40 18.58 5.05
N ASN A 97 16.31 19.56 5.03
CA ASN A 97 17.22 19.89 6.13
C ASN A 97 16.74 21.07 6.99
N SER A 98 15.47 21.46 6.87
CA SER A 98 14.87 22.55 7.64
C SER A 98 14.04 22.04 8.81
N VAL A 99 13.72 22.93 9.76
CA VAL A 99 12.83 22.62 10.89
C VAL A 99 11.40 22.26 10.46
N LEU A 100 11.00 22.54 9.22
CA LEU A 100 9.65 22.29 8.70
C LEU A 100 9.25 20.82 8.84
N SER A 101 10.18 19.91 8.57
CA SER A 101 9.93 18.46 8.63
C SER A 101 9.56 18.02 10.05
N THR A 102 10.37 18.41 11.04
CA THR A 102 10.13 18.11 12.45
C THR A 102 8.90 18.84 12.98
N TYR A 103 8.70 20.10 12.59
CA TYR A 103 7.56 20.90 13.04
C TYR A 103 6.22 20.35 12.53
N THR A 104 6.10 20.06 11.23
CA THR A 104 4.90 19.44 10.66
C THR A 104 4.64 18.07 11.26
N LYS A 105 5.69 17.28 11.53
CA LYS A 105 5.54 16.00 12.22
C LYS A 105 5.00 16.17 13.64
N LYS A 106 5.56 17.09 14.43
CA LYS A 106 5.05 17.39 15.77
C LYS A 106 3.58 17.81 15.73
N LEU A 107 3.22 18.75 14.85
CA LEU A 107 1.82 19.16 14.66
C LEU A 107 0.91 17.98 14.33
N SER A 108 1.37 17.03 13.50
CA SER A 108 0.59 15.82 13.18
C SER A 108 0.36 14.92 14.39
N LEU A 109 1.32 14.85 15.32
CA LEU A 109 1.17 14.07 16.56
C LEU A 109 0.21 14.78 17.50
N ASP A 110 0.40 16.08 17.73
CA ASP A 110 -0.44 16.88 18.62
C ASP A 110 -1.91 16.86 18.16
N ALA A 111 -2.15 17.00 16.85
CA ALA A 111 -3.48 17.00 16.24
C ALA A 111 -4.27 15.70 16.47
N VAL A 112 -3.59 14.58 16.72
CA VAL A 112 -4.21 13.26 16.97
C VAL A 112 -3.91 12.72 18.37
N LYS A 113 -3.53 13.60 19.30
CA LYS A 113 -3.18 13.25 20.70
C LYS A 113 -2.13 12.13 20.76
N SER A 114 -1.23 12.14 19.79
CA SER A 114 -0.15 11.18 19.60
C SER A 114 -0.61 9.72 19.46
N LYS A 115 -1.86 9.43 19.09
CA LYS A 115 -2.35 8.06 18.88
C LYS A 115 -1.98 7.50 17.51
N VAL A 116 -0.68 7.47 17.20
CA VAL A 116 -0.16 7.15 15.87
C VAL A 116 0.45 5.75 15.80
N LEU A 117 0.07 5.01 14.74
CA LEU A 117 0.73 3.81 14.28
C LEU A 117 1.48 4.05 12.98
N ILE A 118 2.63 3.41 12.83
CA ILE A 118 3.42 3.42 11.60
C ILE A 118 3.63 1.97 11.21
N LYS A 119 3.08 1.59 10.06
CA LYS A 119 3.14 0.21 9.58
C LYS A 119 4.58 -0.22 9.33
N HIS A 120 5.30 0.50 8.46
CA HIS A 120 6.62 0.10 8.01
C HIS A 120 7.48 1.33 7.71
N ILE A 121 8.64 1.43 8.36
CA ILE A 121 9.71 2.36 8.02
C ILE A 121 11.03 1.63 7.80
N ASP A 122 11.95 2.26 7.08
CA ASP A 122 13.32 1.77 6.96
C ASP A 122 14.18 2.16 8.17
N ILE A 123 15.39 1.59 8.22
CA ILE A 123 16.34 1.83 9.30
C ILE A 123 16.80 3.30 9.38
N ASN A 124 16.89 4.00 8.25
CA ASN A 124 17.34 5.40 8.22
C ASN A 124 16.31 6.32 8.89
N THR A 125 15.02 6.03 8.69
CA THR A 125 13.91 6.76 9.29
C THR A 125 13.69 6.32 10.75
N LEU A 126 14.04 5.09 11.11
CA LEU A 126 13.88 4.56 12.47
C LEU A 126 14.63 5.40 13.51
N GLU A 127 15.84 5.85 13.20
CA GLU A 127 16.66 6.65 14.12
C GLU A 127 16.03 8.00 14.48
N TYR A 128 15.20 8.56 13.59
CA TYR A 128 14.40 9.75 13.91
C TYR A 128 13.33 9.44 14.97
N TYR A 129 12.61 8.32 14.81
CA TYR A 129 11.52 7.94 15.70
C TYR A 129 11.97 7.40 17.05
N LYS A 130 13.14 6.75 17.12
CA LYS A 130 13.74 6.30 18.40
C LYS A 130 14.03 7.47 19.36
N LYS A 131 14.24 8.68 18.84
CA LYS A 131 14.42 9.90 19.64
C LYS A 131 13.10 10.49 20.12
N GLN A 132 11.97 9.91 19.73
CA GLN A 132 10.62 10.34 20.11
C GLN A 132 9.95 9.26 20.97
N SER A 133 8.74 9.54 21.45
CA SER A 133 7.96 8.60 22.27
C SER A 133 7.29 7.49 21.45
N PHE A 134 8.05 6.86 20.57
CA PHE A 134 7.64 5.67 19.82
C PHE A 134 8.36 4.42 20.33
N LYS A 135 7.62 3.32 20.40
CA LYS A 135 8.16 1.97 20.60
C LYS A 135 8.06 1.17 19.31
N GLU A 136 9.11 0.44 19.02
CA GLU A 136 9.07 -0.61 18.02
C GLU A 136 8.28 -1.80 18.56
N PHE A 137 7.38 -2.37 17.74
CA PHE A 137 6.60 -3.53 18.16
C PHE A 137 6.62 -4.70 17.18
N ALA A 138 7.04 -4.48 15.94
CA ALA A 138 7.22 -5.56 14.98
C ALA A 138 8.34 -5.23 13.99
N LYS A 139 8.99 -6.28 13.50
CA LYS A 139 9.93 -6.24 12.38
C LYS A 139 9.46 -7.21 11.32
N ARG A 140 9.48 -6.79 10.06
CA ARG A 140 9.09 -7.65 8.94
C ARG A 140 10.02 -7.45 7.76
N ASP A 141 10.17 -8.51 6.98
CA ASP A 141 10.93 -8.46 5.75
C ASP A 141 10.01 -8.14 4.58
N LYS A 142 10.27 -7.01 3.92
CA LYS A 142 9.69 -6.67 2.63
C LYS A 142 10.49 -7.33 1.51
N TYR A 143 9.83 -8.20 0.79
CA TYR A 143 10.39 -8.88 -0.38
C TYR A 143 9.99 -8.14 -1.66
N ILE A 144 10.97 -7.93 -2.53
CA ILE A 144 10.79 -7.40 -3.88
C ILE A 144 11.40 -8.40 -4.85
N PHE A 145 10.54 -9.11 -5.59
CA PHE A 145 10.95 -10.06 -6.61
C PHE A 145 10.85 -9.43 -7.98
N VAL A 146 11.93 -9.45 -8.74
CA VAL A 146 11.98 -8.94 -10.11
C VAL A 146 12.11 -10.11 -11.07
N PHE A 147 11.13 -10.27 -11.95
CA PHE A 147 11.00 -11.41 -12.88
C PHE A 147 11.41 -11.08 -14.32
N SER A 148 11.96 -9.89 -14.56
CA SER A 148 12.53 -9.51 -15.86
C SER A 148 13.66 -8.51 -15.70
N LEU A 149 14.50 -8.37 -16.71
CA LEU A 149 15.44 -7.25 -16.83
C LEU A 149 14.65 -5.99 -17.19
N ASP A 150 13.99 -5.40 -16.20
CA ASP A 150 13.09 -4.26 -16.35
C ASP A 150 13.83 -2.99 -16.74
N TYR A 151 13.48 -2.41 -17.90
CA TYR A 151 14.17 -1.24 -18.42
C TYR A 151 14.00 0.00 -17.51
N ASN A 152 12.86 0.16 -16.84
CA ASN A 152 12.63 1.30 -15.94
C ASN A 152 13.56 1.20 -14.74
N LEU A 153 13.71 0.00 -14.15
CA LEU A 153 14.65 -0.22 -13.05
C LEU A 153 16.10 0.02 -13.48
N ILE A 154 16.49 -0.47 -14.66
CA ILE A 154 17.85 -0.32 -15.19
C ILE A 154 18.18 1.16 -15.45
N VAL A 155 17.33 1.88 -16.17
CA VAL A 155 17.57 3.29 -16.53
C VAL A 155 17.48 4.22 -15.33
N ASN A 156 16.68 3.88 -14.31
CA ASN A 156 16.65 4.65 -13.06
C ASN A 156 17.98 4.53 -12.28
N LYS A 157 18.65 3.38 -12.38
CA LYS A 157 19.95 3.16 -11.76
C LYS A 157 21.12 3.69 -12.61
N ILE A 158 21.01 3.58 -13.94
CA ILE A 158 22.03 4.00 -14.90
C ILE A 158 21.37 4.89 -15.96
N SER A 159 21.34 6.19 -15.69
CA SER A 159 20.61 7.16 -16.52
C SER A 159 21.13 7.27 -17.96
N SER A 160 22.42 6.98 -18.20
CA SER A 160 23.03 6.99 -19.54
C SER A 160 22.43 5.94 -20.49
N LEU A 161 21.87 4.85 -19.96
CA LEU A 161 21.22 3.80 -20.75
C LEU A 161 19.85 4.22 -21.31
N ARG A 162 19.37 5.43 -21.01
CA ARG A 162 18.12 5.97 -21.57
C ARG A 162 18.19 6.13 -23.10
N THR A 163 19.37 6.32 -23.67
CA THR A 163 19.58 6.46 -25.13
C THR A 163 19.27 5.16 -25.89
N VAL A 164 19.51 4.01 -25.27
CA VAL A 164 19.24 2.67 -25.85
C VAL A 164 17.91 2.08 -25.35
N ALA A 165 16.98 2.92 -24.88
CA ALA A 165 15.71 2.48 -24.32
C ALA A 165 14.89 1.52 -25.21
N PRO A 166 14.84 1.68 -26.56
CA PRO A 166 14.14 0.71 -27.41
C PRO A 166 14.70 -0.71 -27.29
N LEU A 167 16.03 -0.86 -27.28
CA LEU A 167 16.71 -2.16 -27.11
C LEU A 167 16.44 -2.74 -25.72
N LEU A 168 16.52 -1.92 -24.67
CA LEU A 168 16.23 -2.38 -23.31
C LEU A 168 14.79 -2.85 -23.14
N LYS A 169 13.82 -2.20 -23.79
CA LYS A 169 12.42 -2.65 -23.79
C LYS A 169 12.27 -4.03 -24.44
N ILE A 170 13.05 -4.33 -25.49
CA ILE A 170 13.08 -5.67 -26.10
C ILE A 170 13.67 -6.67 -25.11
N VAL A 171 14.80 -6.34 -24.47
CA VAL A 171 15.42 -7.19 -23.44
C VAL A 171 14.47 -7.45 -22.27
N THR A 172 13.70 -6.45 -21.82
CA THR A 172 12.66 -6.64 -20.80
C THR A 172 11.61 -7.65 -21.26
N LYS A 173 11.07 -7.50 -22.48
CA LYS A 173 10.06 -8.43 -23.02
C LYS A 173 10.59 -9.86 -23.14
N LEU A 174 11.81 -10.03 -23.66
CA LEU A 174 12.43 -11.35 -23.84
C LEU A 174 12.74 -12.01 -22.49
N SER A 175 13.36 -11.28 -21.57
CA SER A 175 13.66 -11.81 -20.23
C SER A 175 12.40 -12.15 -19.45
N TYR A 176 11.36 -11.31 -19.54
CA TYR A 176 10.04 -11.60 -18.99
C TYR A 176 9.46 -12.88 -19.60
N ALA A 177 9.43 -13.01 -20.93
CA ALA A 177 8.87 -14.17 -21.60
C ALA A 177 9.61 -15.46 -21.22
N ALA A 178 10.95 -15.43 -21.11
CA ALA A 178 11.75 -16.57 -20.68
C ALA A 178 11.42 -17.00 -19.25
N VAL A 179 11.48 -16.05 -18.29
CA VAL A 179 11.19 -16.33 -16.87
C VAL A 179 9.74 -16.77 -16.68
N ALA A 180 8.78 -16.11 -17.33
CA ALA A 180 7.38 -16.48 -17.28
C ALA A 180 7.14 -17.87 -17.86
N SER A 181 7.83 -18.27 -18.93
CA SER A 181 7.69 -19.61 -19.53
C SER A 181 8.17 -20.70 -18.57
N VAL A 182 9.35 -20.50 -17.95
CA VAL A 182 9.86 -21.45 -16.96
C VAL A 182 8.94 -21.57 -15.75
N ASN A 183 8.43 -20.43 -15.25
CA ASN A 183 7.51 -20.46 -14.12
C ASN A 183 6.12 -21.04 -14.50
N LYS A 184 5.63 -20.81 -15.73
CA LYS A 184 4.37 -21.44 -16.22
C LYS A 184 4.45 -22.96 -16.26
N LEU A 185 5.60 -23.53 -16.63
CA LEU A 185 5.80 -24.99 -16.59
C LEU A 185 5.60 -25.55 -15.17
N LYS A 186 6.03 -24.81 -14.15
CA LYS A 186 5.81 -25.17 -12.74
C LYS A 186 4.34 -25.05 -12.31
N LEU A 187 3.59 -24.10 -12.88
CA LEU A 187 2.17 -23.88 -12.55
C LEU A 187 1.24 -24.98 -13.09
N ASN A 188 1.52 -25.51 -14.28
CA ASN A 188 0.62 -26.41 -15.01
C ASN A 188 0.27 -27.72 -14.28
N LYS A 189 1.06 -28.12 -13.27
CA LYS A 189 0.79 -29.32 -12.46
C LYS A 189 -0.35 -29.11 -11.45
N PHE A 190 -0.58 -27.87 -11.00
CA PHE A 190 -1.49 -27.57 -9.89
C PHE A 190 -2.69 -26.70 -10.30
N SER A 191 -2.54 -25.87 -11.33
CA SER A 191 -3.58 -24.91 -11.76
C SER A 191 -4.85 -25.55 -12.32
N LYS A 192 -4.76 -26.75 -12.92
CA LYS A 192 -5.91 -27.43 -13.56
C LYS A 192 -7.06 -27.77 -12.60
N LYS A 193 -6.81 -27.79 -11.29
CA LYS A 193 -7.80 -28.11 -10.25
C LYS A 193 -8.39 -26.88 -9.56
N LEU A 194 -7.93 -25.68 -9.93
CA LEU A 194 -8.31 -24.44 -9.28
C LEU A 194 -9.25 -23.62 -10.17
N THR A 195 -10.29 -23.10 -9.57
CA THR A 195 -11.17 -22.08 -10.15
C THR A 195 -11.08 -20.81 -9.31
N TYR A 196 -11.49 -19.68 -9.89
CA TYR A 196 -11.36 -18.37 -9.26
C TYR A 196 -12.69 -17.63 -9.30
N GLN A 197 -13.12 -17.10 -8.17
CA GLN A 197 -14.29 -16.22 -8.07
C GLN A 197 -13.79 -14.79 -7.89
N TYR A 198 -13.92 -13.97 -8.93
CA TYR A 198 -13.54 -12.55 -8.90
C TYR A 198 -14.70 -11.70 -8.40
N PHE A 199 -14.39 -10.62 -7.69
CA PHE A 199 -15.39 -9.69 -7.19
C PHE A 199 -14.77 -8.32 -6.92
N ASP A 200 -15.61 -7.29 -7.05
CA ASP A 200 -15.28 -5.93 -6.60
C ASP A 200 -15.75 -5.67 -5.17
N THR A 201 -16.82 -6.36 -4.74
CA THR A 201 -17.38 -6.28 -3.39
C THR A 201 -17.62 -7.68 -2.84
N LEU A 202 -17.31 -7.88 -1.57
CA LEU A 202 -17.58 -9.13 -0.86
C LEU A 202 -19.07 -9.41 -0.77
N ASP A 203 -19.49 -10.60 -1.19
CA ASP A 203 -20.77 -11.17 -0.80
C ASP A 203 -20.70 -11.78 0.62
N SER A 204 -21.82 -12.27 1.14
CA SER A 204 -21.86 -12.87 2.48
C SER A 204 -21.00 -14.14 2.58
N SER A 205 -20.99 -14.95 1.53
CA SER A 205 -20.24 -16.21 1.50
C SER A 205 -18.72 -15.98 1.44
N ALA A 206 -18.26 -14.94 0.75
CA ALA A 206 -16.85 -14.52 0.71
C ALA A 206 -16.43 -13.96 2.06
N TRP A 207 -17.27 -13.13 2.68
CA TRP A 207 -17.02 -12.62 4.02
C TRP A 207 -16.94 -13.73 5.07
N ASP A 208 -17.81 -14.74 5.01
CA ASP A 208 -17.79 -15.88 5.94
C ASP A 208 -16.50 -16.69 5.89
N PHE A 209 -15.84 -16.73 4.72
CA PHE A 209 -14.51 -17.29 4.58
C PHE A 209 -13.45 -16.36 5.20
N ILE A 210 -13.44 -15.08 4.78
CA ILE A 210 -12.40 -14.11 5.16
C ILE A 210 -12.41 -13.81 6.66
N LYS A 211 -13.58 -13.66 7.28
CA LYS A 211 -13.71 -13.27 8.70
C LYS A 211 -12.90 -14.18 9.63
N LYS A 212 -12.89 -15.48 9.35
CA LYS A 212 -12.17 -16.51 10.13
C LYS A 212 -10.66 -16.34 10.09
N HIS A 213 -10.13 -15.72 9.03
CA HIS A 213 -8.71 -15.45 8.87
C HIS A 213 -8.28 -14.10 9.47
N CYS A 214 -9.23 -13.27 9.93
CA CYS A 214 -8.98 -11.92 10.44
C CYS A 214 -9.29 -11.75 11.94
N GLU A 215 -9.68 -12.82 12.65
CA GLU A 215 -10.09 -12.75 14.07
C GLU A 215 -9.00 -12.22 15.00
N ASN A 216 -7.73 -12.51 14.67
CA ASN A 216 -6.55 -12.14 15.46
C ASN A 216 -5.74 -11.00 14.81
N ASP A 217 -6.33 -10.27 13.85
CA ASP A 217 -5.67 -9.11 13.25
C ASP A 217 -5.49 -7.99 14.29
N LEU A 218 -4.42 -7.20 14.16
CA LEU A 218 -4.17 -6.05 15.02
C LEU A 218 -5.35 -5.06 14.99
N ILE A 219 -5.90 -4.85 13.79
CA ILE A 219 -7.07 -4.00 13.59
C ILE A 219 -8.29 -4.90 13.38
N PRO A 220 -9.38 -4.72 14.13
CA PRO A 220 -10.61 -5.48 13.93
C PRO A 220 -11.12 -5.24 12.50
N LYS A 221 -11.50 -6.30 11.78
CA LYS A 221 -11.99 -6.22 10.40
C LYS A 221 -13.50 -6.43 10.34
N SER A 222 -14.16 -5.66 9.49
CA SER A 222 -15.55 -5.88 9.09
C SER A 222 -15.65 -6.06 7.58
N LYS A 223 -16.78 -6.59 7.11
CA LYS A 223 -17.07 -6.69 5.67
C LYS A 223 -16.97 -5.33 4.98
N ALA A 224 -17.55 -4.28 5.59
CA ALA A 224 -17.50 -2.91 5.08
C ALA A 224 -16.06 -2.38 5.00
N TYR A 225 -15.26 -2.61 6.05
CA TYR A 225 -13.85 -2.19 6.06
C TYR A 225 -13.03 -2.85 4.96
N ILE A 226 -13.17 -4.16 4.74
CA ILE A 226 -12.42 -4.85 3.68
C ILE A 226 -12.90 -4.39 2.31
N ASN A 227 -14.22 -4.27 2.09
CA ASN A 227 -14.78 -3.71 0.85
C ASN A 227 -14.20 -2.33 0.54
N TRP A 228 -14.18 -1.45 1.54
CA TRP A 228 -13.54 -0.14 1.41
C TRP A 228 -12.06 -0.27 1.03
N GLN A 229 -11.28 -1.11 1.72
CA GLN A 229 -9.84 -1.24 1.46
C GLN A 229 -9.52 -1.75 0.04
N ILE A 230 -10.33 -2.69 -0.48
CA ILE A 230 -10.13 -3.31 -1.79
C ILE A 230 -10.85 -2.60 -2.95
N ASP A 231 -11.56 -1.51 -2.68
CA ASP A 231 -12.33 -0.78 -3.69
C ASP A 231 -11.43 -0.17 -4.77
N ASN A 232 -11.76 -0.41 -6.04
CA ASN A 232 -11.10 0.16 -7.20
C ASN A 232 -11.41 1.64 -7.44
N GLN A 233 -12.46 2.20 -6.82
CA GLN A 233 -12.81 3.61 -6.94
C GLN A 233 -11.72 4.54 -6.38
N GLN A 234 -10.82 4.02 -5.53
CA GLN A 234 -9.71 4.79 -4.94
C GLN A 234 -8.61 5.19 -5.95
N TYR A 235 -8.62 4.63 -7.16
CA TYR A 235 -7.55 4.81 -8.15
C TYR A 235 -7.97 5.53 -9.42
N LEU A 236 -7.11 6.44 -9.88
CA LEU A 236 -7.22 7.12 -11.15
C LEU A 236 -6.36 6.44 -12.21
N LYS A 237 -7.01 5.76 -13.14
CA LYS A 237 -6.36 5.22 -14.34
C LYS A 237 -6.20 6.33 -15.38
N THR A 238 -4.96 6.63 -15.76
CA THR A 238 -4.67 7.56 -16.87
C THR A 238 -4.60 6.81 -18.18
N SER A 239 -4.72 7.49 -19.32
CA SER A 239 -4.36 6.86 -20.60
C SER A 239 -2.84 6.74 -20.71
N ALA A 240 -2.36 5.86 -21.58
CA ALA A 240 -0.92 5.72 -21.84
C ALA A 240 -0.31 6.97 -22.50
N THR A 241 -1.14 7.76 -23.19
CA THR A 241 -0.75 8.97 -23.92
C THR A 241 -0.92 10.25 -23.10
N ASN A 242 -1.92 10.32 -22.22
CA ASN A 242 -2.17 11.49 -21.38
C ASN A 242 -1.64 11.23 -19.96
N LYS A 243 -0.57 11.94 -19.62
CA LYS A 243 -0.07 11.99 -18.24
C LYS A 243 -1.10 12.70 -17.36
N ALA A 244 -1.15 12.33 -16.09
CA ALA A 244 -1.92 13.09 -15.12
C ALA A 244 -1.44 14.56 -15.12
N PRO A 245 -2.35 15.54 -14.96
CA PRO A 245 -2.00 16.96 -14.98
C PRO A 245 -1.11 17.36 -13.79
N TYR A 246 -1.01 16.49 -12.77
CA TYR A 246 -0.25 16.71 -11.55
C TYR A 246 0.54 15.46 -11.12
N LYS A 247 1.57 15.67 -10.32
CA LYS A 247 2.23 14.63 -9.54
C LYS A 247 1.47 14.40 -8.24
N CYS A 248 0.97 13.19 -8.03
CA CYS A 248 0.29 12.79 -6.80
C CYS A 248 1.30 12.19 -5.81
N LEU A 249 1.30 12.64 -4.55
CA LEU A 249 2.24 12.14 -3.52
C LEU A 249 1.88 10.75 -2.98
N LEU A 250 0.61 10.34 -3.07
CA LEU A 250 0.16 8.96 -2.88
C LEU A 250 0.12 8.20 -4.19
N SER A 251 0.42 6.90 -4.14
CA SER A 251 0.47 6.01 -5.30
C SER A 251 -0.93 5.58 -5.81
N SER A 252 -1.77 6.57 -6.13
CA SER A 252 -3.18 6.38 -6.54
C SER A 252 -3.46 6.68 -8.02
N VAL A 253 -2.42 7.02 -8.79
CA VAL A 253 -2.54 7.42 -10.20
C VAL A 253 -1.53 6.65 -11.04
N SER A 254 -2.00 5.96 -12.08
CA SER A 254 -1.14 5.25 -13.04
C SER A 254 -1.90 4.91 -14.33
N HIS A 255 -1.21 4.59 -15.42
CA HIS A 255 -1.82 4.14 -16.66
C HIS A 255 -2.48 2.75 -16.54
N ASN A 256 -2.01 1.95 -15.57
CA ASN A 256 -2.56 0.65 -15.22
C ASN A 256 -2.62 0.59 -13.69
N ILE A 257 -3.79 0.73 -13.08
CA ILE A 257 -3.93 0.61 -11.63
C ILE A 257 -5.30 0.07 -11.26
N TYR A 258 -5.31 -1.01 -10.48
CA TYR A 258 -6.52 -1.63 -9.93
C TYR A 258 -6.15 -2.72 -8.91
N ASN A 259 -7.01 -2.97 -7.94
CA ASN A 259 -7.01 -4.17 -7.12
C ASN A 259 -7.60 -5.34 -7.93
N SER A 260 -6.89 -6.46 -7.94
CA SER A 260 -7.36 -7.76 -8.41
C SER A 260 -7.70 -8.62 -7.20
N ASN A 261 -8.99 -8.79 -6.93
CA ASN A 261 -9.50 -9.53 -5.78
C ASN A 261 -10.16 -10.83 -6.24
N PHE A 262 -9.80 -11.95 -5.62
CA PHE A 262 -10.39 -13.24 -5.94
C PHE A 262 -10.32 -14.24 -4.80
N LEU A 263 -11.32 -15.11 -4.75
CA LEU A 263 -11.27 -16.35 -3.97
C LEU A 263 -10.69 -17.47 -4.83
N VAL A 264 -9.84 -18.28 -4.21
CA VAL A 264 -9.33 -19.53 -4.77
C VAL A 264 -10.28 -20.64 -4.36
N VAL A 265 -10.80 -21.37 -5.34
CA VAL A 265 -11.77 -22.44 -5.13
C VAL A 265 -11.22 -23.75 -5.71
N LYS A 266 -11.23 -24.80 -4.89
CA LYS A 266 -10.87 -26.17 -5.28
C LYS A 266 -12.04 -27.08 -4.96
N GLU A 267 -12.52 -27.84 -5.94
CA GLU A 267 -13.60 -28.82 -5.75
C GLU A 267 -14.82 -28.20 -5.02
N ASN A 268 -15.24 -27.01 -5.48
CA ASN A 268 -16.32 -26.18 -4.88
C ASN A 268 -16.09 -25.67 -3.45
N LYS A 269 -14.91 -25.90 -2.86
CA LYS A 269 -14.53 -25.36 -1.55
C LYS A 269 -13.63 -24.13 -1.71
N LYS A 270 -13.96 -23.06 -0.97
CA LYS A 270 -13.10 -21.86 -0.84
C LYS A 270 -11.89 -22.22 0.01
N ILE A 271 -10.69 -22.04 -0.55
CA ILE A 271 -9.42 -22.42 0.10
C ILE A 271 -8.49 -21.22 0.33
N GLY A 272 -8.73 -20.09 -0.34
CA GLY A 272 -7.96 -18.87 -0.12
C GLY A 272 -8.64 -17.61 -0.62
N PHE A 273 -8.23 -16.47 -0.08
CA PHE A 273 -8.57 -15.13 -0.55
C PHE A 273 -7.28 -14.38 -0.86
N ILE A 274 -7.21 -13.83 -2.07
CA ILE A 274 -6.06 -13.06 -2.54
C ILE A 274 -6.57 -11.70 -3.04
N SER A 275 -5.90 -10.64 -2.60
CA SER A 275 -6.07 -9.30 -3.14
C SER A 275 -4.69 -8.70 -3.40
N ALA A 276 -4.51 -8.22 -4.62
CA ALA A 276 -3.27 -7.59 -5.05
C ALA A 276 -3.57 -6.27 -5.76
N LEU A 277 -2.83 -5.21 -5.43
CA LEU A 277 -2.80 -3.99 -6.21
C LEU A 277 -1.86 -4.19 -7.40
N ILE A 278 -2.42 -4.17 -8.60
CA ILE A 278 -1.67 -4.07 -9.84
C ILE A 278 -1.47 -2.58 -10.11
N ARG A 279 -0.23 -2.14 -10.27
CA ARG A 279 0.12 -0.74 -10.54
C ARG A 279 1.27 -0.68 -11.54
N ALA A 280 1.06 -0.13 -12.74
CA ALA A 280 2.04 -0.20 -13.83
C ALA A 280 2.54 -1.65 -13.99
N ASP A 281 3.80 -1.89 -13.63
CA ASP A 281 4.48 -3.18 -13.71
C ASP A 281 4.59 -3.89 -12.33
N GLU A 282 4.03 -3.31 -11.27
CA GLU A 282 4.03 -3.84 -9.90
C GLU A 282 2.82 -4.73 -9.63
N PHE A 283 3.06 -5.85 -8.95
CA PHE A 283 2.04 -6.70 -8.32
C PHE A 283 2.24 -6.68 -6.80
N VAL A 284 1.51 -5.80 -6.10
CA VAL A 284 1.64 -5.60 -4.66
C VAL A 284 0.59 -6.43 -3.93
N LEU A 285 1.03 -7.47 -3.23
CA LEU A 285 0.13 -8.30 -2.44
C LEU A 285 -0.35 -7.54 -1.19
N ARG A 286 -1.66 -7.57 -0.97
CA ARG A 286 -2.32 -6.91 0.16
C ARG A 286 -2.99 -7.91 1.09
N TYR A 287 -3.58 -8.94 0.51
CA TYR A 287 -4.16 -10.06 1.23
C TYR A 287 -3.66 -11.36 0.62
N PHE A 288 -3.20 -12.25 1.49
CA PHE A 288 -2.92 -13.63 1.18
C PHE A 288 -3.43 -14.49 2.35
N LEU A 289 -4.73 -14.79 2.33
CA LEU A 289 -5.40 -15.51 3.40
C LEU A 289 -5.71 -16.92 2.93
N CYS A 290 -5.07 -17.91 3.55
CA CYS A 290 -5.33 -19.32 3.27
C CYS A 290 -4.97 -20.16 4.50
N LYS A 291 -5.42 -21.42 4.50
CA LYS A 291 -4.97 -22.40 5.48
C LYS A 291 -3.61 -22.97 5.08
N LYS A 292 -2.84 -23.44 6.08
CA LYS A 292 -1.52 -24.05 5.85
C LYS A 292 -1.58 -25.23 4.87
N GLU A 293 -2.64 -26.03 4.91
CA GLU A 293 -2.87 -27.17 4.00
C GLU A 293 -3.06 -26.77 2.53
N ASP A 294 -3.56 -25.55 2.28
CA ASP A 294 -3.88 -25.03 0.95
C ASP A 294 -2.85 -24.01 0.45
N TYR A 295 -1.76 -23.81 1.20
CA TYR A 295 -0.80 -22.72 0.98
C TYR A 295 -0.16 -22.77 -0.40
N ASP A 296 0.36 -23.94 -0.82
CA ASP A 296 1.04 -24.09 -2.11
C ASP A 296 0.08 -23.89 -3.30
N LEU A 297 -1.19 -24.25 -3.14
CA LEU A 297 -2.23 -24.00 -4.14
C LEU A 297 -2.56 -22.51 -4.24
N CYS A 298 -2.65 -21.81 -3.11
CA CYS A 298 -2.87 -20.36 -3.09
C CYS A 298 -1.65 -19.60 -3.62
N LEU A 299 -0.42 -20.05 -3.33
CA LEU A 299 0.80 -19.51 -3.91
C LEU A 299 0.84 -19.73 -5.44
N THR A 300 0.43 -20.90 -5.92
CA THR A 300 0.25 -21.17 -7.35
C THR A 300 -0.76 -20.19 -7.97
N ALA A 301 -1.86 -19.91 -7.27
CA ALA A 301 -2.85 -18.94 -7.72
C ALA A 301 -2.29 -17.51 -7.80
N VAL A 302 -1.49 -17.07 -6.82
CA VAL A 302 -0.76 -15.79 -6.86
C VAL A 302 0.12 -15.70 -8.10
N MET A 303 0.97 -16.70 -8.32
CA MET A 303 1.91 -16.70 -9.42
C MET A 303 1.22 -16.79 -10.79
N HIS A 304 0.11 -17.52 -10.88
CA HIS A 304 -0.72 -17.53 -12.08
C HIS A 304 -1.27 -16.13 -12.41
N HIS A 305 -1.80 -15.41 -11.41
CA HIS A 305 -2.34 -14.06 -11.61
C HIS A 305 -1.26 -13.02 -11.88
N PHE A 306 -0.10 -13.12 -11.24
CA PHE A 306 1.06 -12.29 -11.53
C PHE A 306 1.52 -12.42 -12.99
N ILE A 307 1.62 -13.65 -13.50
CA ILE A 307 1.98 -13.87 -14.91
C ILE A 307 0.88 -13.35 -15.85
N LYS A 308 -0.40 -13.54 -15.49
CA LYS A 308 -1.53 -13.04 -16.29
C LYS A 308 -1.58 -11.51 -16.33
N SER A 309 -1.20 -10.82 -15.25
CA SER A 309 -1.22 -9.35 -15.17
C SER A 309 -0.10 -8.68 -15.98
N LYS A 310 0.90 -9.44 -16.44
CA LYS A 310 2.10 -8.94 -17.13
C LYS A 310 2.97 -7.99 -16.30
N CYS A 311 2.78 -7.99 -14.98
CA CYS A 311 3.66 -7.29 -14.06
C CYS A 311 5.08 -7.89 -14.12
N THR A 312 6.09 -7.07 -13.91
CA THR A 312 7.51 -7.50 -13.92
C THR A 312 8.05 -7.74 -12.52
N TYR A 313 7.34 -7.31 -11.47
CA TYR A 313 7.75 -7.54 -10.09
C TYR A 313 6.62 -7.77 -9.09
N ILE A 314 6.90 -8.57 -8.07
CA ILE A 314 6.00 -8.83 -6.93
C ILE A 314 6.56 -8.15 -5.68
N LEU A 315 5.69 -7.48 -4.93
CA LEU A 315 5.98 -6.97 -3.59
C LEU A 315 5.11 -7.70 -2.57
N THR A 316 5.73 -8.16 -1.50
CA THR A 316 5.02 -8.75 -0.35
C THR A 316 5.75 -8.46 0.95
N ASP A 317 4.99 -8.16 2.00
CA ASP A 317 5.50 -8.02 3.36
C ASP A 317 5.28 -9.34 4.16
N ASN A 318 4.59 -10.33 3.58
CA ASN A 318 4.47 -11.69 4.11
C ASN A 318 5.79 -12.43 3.95
N THR A 319 6.49 -12.60 5.08
CA THR A 319 7.81 -13.22 5.13
C THR A 319 7.79 -14.68 4.71
N ASP A 320 6.76 -15.43 5.10
CA ASP A 320 6.63 -16.83 4.70
C ASP A 320 6.31 -16.95 3.21
N LEU A 321 5.48 -16.05 2.67
CA LEU A 321 5.19 -16.01 1.24
C LEU A 321 6.41 -15.61 0.43
N GLY A 322 7.18 -14.62 0.90
CA GLY A 322 8.45 -14.26 0.30
C GLY A 322 9.42 -15.44 0.25
N LYS A 323 9.63 -16.14 1.36
CA LYS A 323 10.48 -17.33 1.40
C LYS A 323 10.02 -18.41 0.43
N GLN A 324 8.71 -18.67 0.35
CA GLN A 324 8.18 -19.69 -0.57
C GLN A 324 8.29 -19.29 -2.03
N ILE A 325 8.06 -18.01 -2.39
CA ILE A 325 8.29 -17.52 -3.75
C ILE A 325 9.74 -17.70 -4.14
N GLN A 326 10.67 -17.27 -3.28
CA GLN A 326 12.11 -17.38 -3.49
C GLN A 326 12.58 -18.83 -3.67
N LYS A 327 11.98 -19.78 -2.92
CA LYS A 327 12.29 -21.20 -2.99
C LYS A 327 11.74 -21.86 -4.26
N GLN A 328 10.51 -21.55 -4.65
CA GLN A 328 9.77 -22.32 -5.66
C GLN A 328 9.89 -21.74 -7.08
N TYR A 329 10.06 -20.42 -7.22
CA TYR A 329 9.99 -19.73 -8.51
C TYR A 329 11.31 -19.06 -8.88
N ILE A 330 11.57 -19.00 -10.19
CA ILE A 330 12.76 -18.34 -10.72
C ILE A 330 12.45 -16.86 -10.89
N CYS A 331 13.35 -16.02 -10.38
CA CYS A 331 13.34 -14.57 -10.58
C CYS A 331 14.73 -14.12 -11.03
N VAL A 332 14.81 -12.97 -11.68
CA VAL A 332 16.08 -12.36 -12.12
C VAL A 332 16.82 -11.77 -10.91
N TYR A 333 16.07 -11.18 -9.99
CA TYR A 333 16.62 -10.54 -8.81
C TYR A 333 15.63 -10.59 -7.66
N THR A 334 16.14 -10.80 -6.44
CA THR A 334 15.37 -10.67 -5.20
C THR A 334 16.05 -9.63 -4.34
N ASN A 335 15.28 -8.65 -3.87
CA ASN A 335 15.69 -7.76 -2.80
C ASN A 335 14.90 -8.07 -1.54
N LYS A 336 15.56 -7.98 -0.41
CA LYS A 336 14.98 -8.15 0.92
C LYS A 336 15.35 -6.94 1.76
N LYS A 337 14.35 -6.24 2.28
CA LYS A 337 14.55 -5.08 3.16
C LYS A 337 13.79 -5.28 4.45
N GLN A 338 14.48 -5.16 5.57
CA GLN A 338 13.83 -5.15 6.87
C GLN A 338 13.09 -3.82 7.07
N GLN A 339 11.86 -3.91 7.57
CA GLN A 339 11.02 -2.78 7.91
C GLN A 339 10.55 -2.90 9.37
N TYR A 340 10.31 -1.74 9.97
CA TYR A 340 9.98 -1.60 11.39
C TYR A 340 8.59 -1.01 11.54
N SER A 341 7.77 -1.63 12.40
CA SER A 341 6.46 -1.11 12.80
C SER A 341 6.58 -0.42 14.14
N LEU A 342 6.05 0.80 14.23
CA LEU A 342 6.14 1.64 15.42
C LEU A 342 4.76 2.04 15.93
N ALA A 343 4.63 2.11 17.25
CA ALA A 343 3.47 2.62 17.94
C ALA A 343 3.91 3.73 18.90
N HIS A 344 3.16 4.82 18.96
CA HIS A 344 3.41 5.83 19.99
C HIS A 344 3.03 5.30 21.38
N HIS A 345 3.74 5.72 22.43
CA HIS A 345 3.45 5.33 23.82
C HIS A 345 2.08 5.78 24.35
N ALA A 346 1.40 6.67 23.63
CA ALA A 346 0.07 7.19 24.02
C ALA A 346 -1.08 6.23 23.70
N ILE A 347 -0.83 5.18 22.90
CA ILE A 347 -1.83 4.15 22.58
C ILE A 347 -1.87 3.16 23.74
N ASN A 348 -3.05 2.96 24.33
CA ASN A 348 -3.25 2.06 25.45
C ASN A 348 -3.41 0.60 24.98
N TYR A 349 -2.35 0.05 24.40
CA TYR A 349 -2.33 -1.32 23.88
C TYR A 349 -1.02 -2.04 24.22
N ASN A 350 -1.14 -3.31 24.58
CA ASN A 350 0.01 -4.18 24.83
C ASN A 350 0.55 -4.71 23.51
N PHE A 351 1.58 -4.03 23.01
CA PHE A 351 2.19 -4.34 21.74
C PHE A 351 3.18 -5.53 21.75
N THR A 352 3.52 -6.08 22.93
CA THR A 352 4.53 -7.14 23.06
C THR A 352 4.13 -8.45 22.35
N SER A 353 2.83 -8.74 22.27
CA SER A 353 2.28 -9.91 21.58
C SER A 353 1.52 -9.55 20.29
N ALA A 354 1.64 -8.31 19.82
CA ALA A 354 0.92 -7.83 18.66
C ALA A 354 1.45 -8.48 17.37
N LEU A 355 0.55 -9.06 16.57
CA LEU A 355 0.87 -9.50 15.23
C LEU A 355 0.28 -8.53 14.22
N ILE A 356 1.14 -7.71 13.60
CA ILE A 356 0.74 -6.92 12.44
C ILE A 356 0.69 -7.82 11.22
N GLN A 357 -0.42 -7.80 10.47
CA GLN A 357 -0.63 -8.59 9.25
C GLN A 357 -0.46 -7.73 7.99
N ASP A 358 -0.39 -8.37 6.81
CA ASP A 358 -0.22 -7.68 5.53
C ASP A 358 -1.36 -6.70 5.22
N GLN A 359 -2.56 -7.05 5.64
CA GLN A 359 -3.77 -6.26 5.46
C GLN A 359 -3.86 -5.06 6.41
N ASP A 360 -3.12 -5.04 7.53
CA ASP A 360 -3.15 -3.93 8.49
C ASP A 360 -2.43 -2.70 7.91
N GLY A 361 -3.03 -1.51 8.03
CA GLY A 361 -2.41 -0.25 7.61
C GLY A 361 -2.03 -0.15 6.13
N ASN A 362 -2.61 -0.99 5.25
CA ASN A 362 -2.25 -1.03 3.83
C ASN A 362 -3.20 -0.14 2.99
N PHE A 363 -2.85 1.14 2.86
CA PHE A 363 -3.71 2.16 2.22
C PHE A 363 -3.08 2.81 0.97
N SER A 364 -1.92 2.34 0.50
CA SER A 364 -1.10 2.99 -0.53
C SER A 364 -0.63 2.07 -1.65
#